data_AF-W9GYJ6-F1
#
_entry.id   AF-W9GYJ6-F1
#
_cell.length_a   1.000
_cell.length_b   1.000
_cell.length_c   1.000
_cell.angle_alpha   90.00
_cell.angle_beta   90.00
_cell.angle_gamma   90.00
#
_symmetry.space_group_name_H-M   'P 1'
#
loop_
_entity.id
_entity.type
_entity.pdbx_description
1 polymer ?
#
loop_
_entity_poly.entity_id
_entity_poly.type
_entity_poly.pdbx_seq_one_letter_code
_entity_poly.pdbx_strand_id
1 'polypeptide(L)' 'MQHDAENSMIVTLSMVFCLINDPTQCRTVTPMISSDQYLTMSNCPIAGQTEGARWVDEHPLYQMKRVRCHVGNKPPERDV' A
#
# COMPACT_ATOMS: atom_id res chain seq x y z
N MET A 1 -20.20 10.63 28.88
CA MET A 1 -20.08 9.52 27.91
C MET A 1 -19.07 9.96 26.87
N GLN A 2 -17.79 9.68 27.14
CA GLN A 2 -16.67 10.00 26.27
C GLN A 2 -16.58 8.84 25.28
N HIS A 3 -16.90 9.06 24.00
CA HIS A 3 -16.51 8.09 22.98
C HIS A 3 -15.01 8.26 22.80
N ASP A 4 -14.24 7.36 23.41
CA ASP A 4 -12.84 7.14 23.06
C ASP A 4 -12.81 6.89 21.56
N ALA A 5 -12.30 7.86 20.80
CA ALA A 5 -11.87 7.62 19.44
C ALA A 5 -10.74 6.60 19.54
N GLU A 6 -11.09 5.33 19.46
CA GLU A 6 -10.16 4.22 19.38
C GLU A 6 -9.26 4.55 18.19
N ASN A 7 -8.06 5.06 18.49
CA ASN A 7 -7.07 5.50 17.52
C ASN A 7 -6.50 4.24 16.85
N SER A 8 -7.35 3.57 16.07
CA SER A 8 -7.08 2.33 15.35
C SER A 8 -6.03 2.64 14.31
N MET A 9 -4.79 2.33 14.66
CA MET A 9 -3.65 2.40 13.76
C MET A 9 -3.83 1.36 12.67
N ILE A 10 -3.87 1.80 11.43
CA ILE A 10 -3.88 0.95 10.25
C ILE A 10 -2.52 1.00 9.58
N VAL A 11 -2.10 -0.13 9.01
CA VAL A 11 -0.95 -0.16 8.11
C VAL A 11 -1.47 -0.10 6.69
N THR A 12 -0.94 0.83 5.90
CA THR A 12 -1.22 0.95 4.48
C THR A 12 0.03 0.64 3.66
N LEU A 13 -0.16 0.03 2.50
CA LEU A 13 0.90 -0.34 1.58
C LEU A 13 0.93 0.67 0.41
N SER A 14 2.11 1.19 0.09
CA SER A 14 2.35 1.83 -1.20
C SER A 14 3.63 1.32 -1.84
N MET A 15 3.63 1.23 -3.16
CA MET A 15 4.73 0.71 -3.96
C MET A 15 5.14 1.75 -4.99
N VAL A 16 6.44 1.86 -5.24
CA VAL A 16 6.98 2.75 -6.27
C VAL A 16 7.55 1.89 -7.39
N PHE A 17 7.07 2.15 -8.60
CA PHE A 17 7.55 1.54 -9.82
C PHE A 17 8.11 2.63 -10.73
N CYS A 18 9.20 2.36 -11.43
CA CYS A 18 9.75 3.30 -12.42
C CYS A 18 9.89 2.61 -13.76
N LEU A 19 9.84 3.38 -14.85
CA LEU A 19 10.05 2.84 -16.19
C LEU A 19 11.44 2.20 -16.28
N ILE A 20 11.52 1.09 -17.02
CA ILE A 20 12.79 0.37 -17.25
C ILE A 20 13.72 1.20 -18.13
N ASN A 21 13.17 1.89 -19.13
CA ASN A 21 13.93 2.73 -20.07
C ASN A 21 14.22 4.15 -19.55
N ASP A 22 13.51 4.60 -18.52
CA ASP A 22 13.74 5.89 -17.87
C ASP A 22 13.46 5.79 -16.35
N PRO A 23 14.49 5.50 -15.54
CA PRO A 23 14.33 5.30 -14.10
C PRO A 23 13.96 6.57 -13.33
N THR A 24 13.88 7.74 -13.98
CA THR A 24 13.38 8.98 -13.36
C THR A 24 11.86 9.09 -13.42
N GLN A 25 11.21 8.37 -14.34
CA GLN A 25 9.77 8.36 -14.48
C GLN A 25 9.15 7.27 -13.61
N CYS A 26 8.64 7.68 -12.45
CA CYS A 26 8.11 6.78 -11.44
C CYS A 26 6.63 7.01 -11.15
N ARG A 27 5.93 5.92 -10.82
CA ARG A 27 4.55 5.89 -10.35
C ARG A 27 4.49 5.30 -8.96
N THR A 28 3.73 5.96 -8.08
CA THR A 28 3.34 5.37 -6.79
C THR A 28 1.98 4.70 -6.96
N VAL A 29 1.87 3.46 -6.50
CA VAL A 29 0.66 2.64 -6.53
C VAL A 29 0.32 2.25 -5.10
N THR A 30 -0.91 2.54 -4.69
CA THR A 30 -1.48 2.08 -3.42
C THR A 30 -2.54 1.04 -3.77
N PRO A 31 -2.25 -0.26 -3.62
CA PRO A 31 -3.23 -1.30 -3.92
C PRO A 31 -4.39 -1.22 -2.94
N MET A 32 -5.59 -1.52 -3.42
CA MET A 32 -6.73 -1.78 -2.55
C MET A 32 -6.52 -3.14 -1.90
N ILE A 33 -6.05 -3.13 -0.66
CA ILE A 33 -6.06 -4.32 0.19
C ILE A 33 -7.45 -4.39 0.81
N SER A 34 -8.11 -5.54 0.65
CA SER A 34 -9.45 -5.76 1.17
C SER A 34 -9.48 -5.52 2.69
N SER A 35 -10.56 -4.90 3.19
CA SER A 35 -10.69 -4.48 4.59
C SER A 35 -10.72 -5.62 5.59
N ASP A 36 -10.97 -6.85 5.13
CA ASP A 36 -10.86 -8.09 5.91
C ASP A 36 -9.40 -8.54 6.13
N GLN A 37 -8.46 -8.04 5.32
CA GLN A 37 -7.03 -8.31 5.40
C GLN A 37 -6.30 -7.07 5.91
N TYR A 38 -6.36 -6.85 7.23
CA TYR A 38 -5.54 -5.83 7.85
C TYR A 38 -4.06 -6.13 7.66
N LEU A 39 -3.35 -5.16 7.08
CA LEU A 39 -1.90 -5.19 7.07
C LEU A 39 -1.38 -4.90 8.48
N THR A 40 -0.31 -5.60 8.82
CA THR A 40 0.53 -5.36 9.97
C THR A 40 1.90 -4.90 9.47
N MET A 41 2.70 -4.30 10.34
CA MET A 41 4.05 -3.88 9.94
C MET A 41 4.96 -5.05 9.53
N SER A 42 4.70 -6.26 10.04
CA SER A 42 5.45 -7.46 9.70
C SER A 42 5.02 -8.07 8.37
N ASN A 43 3.72 -8.11 8.05
CA ASN A 43 3.23 -8.71 6.81
C ASN A 43 3.19 -7.74 5.62
N CYS A 44 3.16 -6.43 5.85
CA CYS A 44 3.03 -5.44 4.79
C CYS A 44 4.16 -5.48 3.74
N PRO A 45 5.45 -5.63 4.11
CA PRO A 45 6.51 -5.76 3.12
C PRO A 45 6.33 -6.99 2.22
N ILE A 46 5.85 -8.10 2.78
CA ILE A 46 5.61 -9.36 2.06
C ILE A 46 4.46 -9.16 1.07
N ALA A 47 3.33 -8.62 1.54
CA ALA A 47 2.19 -8.28 0.69
C ALA A 47 2.61 -7.33 -0.45
N GLY A 48 3.49 -6.36 -0.16
CA GLY A 48 4.05 -5.48 -1.18
C GLY A 48 4.90 -6.18 -2.23
N GLN A 49 5.64 -7.24 -1.88
CA GLN A 49 6.36 -8.02 -2.89
C GLN A 49 5.40 -8.80 -3.78
N THR A 50 4.38 -9.45 -3.19
CA THR A 50 3.39 -10.25 -3.93
C THR A 50 2.56 -9.36 -4.87
N GLU A 51 1.97 -8.29 -4.35
CA GLU A 51 1.20 -7.34 -5.19
C GLU A 51 2.09 -6.63 -6.20
N GLY A 52 3.34 -6.37 -5.84
CA GLY A 52 4.30 -5.76 -6.75
C GLY A 52 4.65 -6.63 -7.94
N ALA A 53 4.83 -7.93 -7.72
CA ALA A 53 5.04 -8.89 -8.81
C ALA A 53 3.83 -8.94 -9.74
N ARG A 54 2.62 -9.08 -9.19
CA ARG A 54 1.37 -9.06 -9.98
C ARG A 54 1.23 -7.78 -10.80
N TRP A 55 1.55 -6.64 -10.22
CA TRP A 55 1.45 -5.36 -10.92
C TRP A 55 2.44 -5.24 -12.08
N VAL A 56 3.67 -5.75 -11.92
CA VAL A 56 4.69 -5.77 -12.99
C VAL A 56 4.28 -6.70 -14.14
N ASP A 57 3.64 -7.83 -13.86
CA ASP A 57 3.10 -8.71 -14.90
C ASP A 57 2.05 -7.98 -15.77
N GLU A 58 1.26 -7.10 -15.16
CA GLU A 58 0.29 -6.24 -15.85
C GLU A 58 0.94 -5.01 -16.52
N HIS A 59 2.14 -4.60 -16.08
CA HIS A 59 2.83 -3.37 -16.50
C HIS A 59 4.31 -3.64 -16.82
N PRO A 60 4.63 -4.40 -17.89
CA PRO A 60 5.98 -4.93 -18.13
C PRO A 60 7.04 -3.88 -18.46
N LEU A 61 6.65 -2.64 -18.76
CA LEU A 61 7.58 -1.52 -18.98
C LEU A 61 8.13 -0.92 -17.68
N TYR A 62 7.58 -1.32 -16.54
CA TYR A 62 7.92 -0.80 -15.23
C TYR A 62 8.60 -1.87 -14.38
N GLN A 63 9.49 -1.43 -13.50
CA GLN A 63 10.14 -2.25 -12.48
C GLN A 63 9.82 -1.72 -11.09
N MET A 64 9.60 -2.62 -10.13
CA MET A 64 9.40 -2.22 -8.74
C MET A 64 10.72 -1.72 -8.13
N LYS A 65 10.69 -0.53 -7.53
CA LYS A 65 11.86 0.07 -6.86
C LYS A 65 11.75 0.06 -5.36
N ARG A 66 10.53 0.17 -4.82
CA ARG A 66 10.35 0.28 -3.38
C ARG A 66 8.97 -0.18 -2.93
N VAL A 67 8.95 -0.88 -1.80
CA VAL A 67 7.76 -1.12 -0.99
C VAL A 67 7.81 -0.20 0.23
N ARG A 68 6.70 0.45 0.56
CA ARG A 68 6.54 1.30 1.74
C ARG A 68 5.30 0.89 2.51
N CYS A 69 5.47 0.75 3.82
CA CYS A 69 4.42 0.49 4.77
C CYS A 69 4.28 1.72 5.65
N HIS A 70 3.09 2.30 5.70
CA HIS A 70 2.81 3.51 6.47
C HIS A 70 1.83 3.16 7.58
N VAL A 71 2.16 3.56 8.81
CA VAL A 71 1.21 3.53 9.92
C VAL A 71 0.44 4.84 9.89
N GLY A 72 -0.88 4.76 9.87
CA GLY A 72 -1.77 5.92 9.89
C GLY A 72 -3.01 5.64 10.72
N ASN A 73 -3.82 6.66 10.95
CA ASN A 73 -5.11 6.48 11.60
C ASN A 73 -6.14 6.05 10.55
N LYS A 74 -7.07 5.14 10.93
CA LYS A 74 -8.25 4.88 10.11
C LYS A 74 -8.95 6.22 9.83
N PRO A 75 -9.23 6.60 8.57
CA PRO A 75 -10.07 7.77 8.30
C PRO A 75 -11.41 7.57 9.02
N PRO A 76 -12.05 8.64 9.56
CA PRO A 76 -13.39 8.50 10.11
C PRO A 76 -14.27 7.88 9.03
N GLU A 77 -14.89 6.75 9.40
CA GLU A 77 -15.83 6.02 8.57
C GLU A 77 -16.94 7.01 8.19
N ARG A 78 -16.94 7.47 6.93
CA ARG A 78 -18.04 8.27 6.41
C ARG A 78 -19.08 7.28 5.94
N ASP A 79 -20.06 7.03 6.82
CA ASP A 79 -21.33 6.44 6.43
C ASP A 79 -21.92 7.30 5.31
N VAL A 80 -22.07 6.73 4.11
CA VAL A 80 -22.78 7.33 2.98
C VAL A 80 -24.16 6.73 2.91
#